data_AF-A0A9E4E9V7-F1
#
_entry.id   AF-A0A9E4E9V7-F1
#
_cell.length_a   1.000
_cell.length_b   1.000
_cell.length_c   1.000
_cell.angle_alpha   90.00
_cell.angle_beta   90.00
_cell.angle_gamma   90.00
#
_symmetry.space_group_name_H-M   'P 1'
#
loop_
_entity.id
_entity.type
_entity.pdbx_description
1 polymer ?
#
loop_
_entity_poly.entity_id
_entity_poly.type
_entity_poly.pdbx_seq_one_letter_code
_entity_poly.pdbx_strand_id
1 'polypeptide(L)'
;MIFDPLSYDFSGSITLVYGGEWLDLDIADGDSDGQIDLHTCVQSEYCTRIKSSERRHGFGLNGSLITNFLSTNDAMLTIGTFTNESRRIAQPGVGSAFLLPYEAITASTSTDDGTVLLDTVADDSRSWSFYPEFDSIFSGTGAALVSRLPDLDRDGTDEFLVNASFGNPPRIYIVASSDLAAMDSSDFATDQQVNLSNSYRHPNSFRIDGYLFNPSSTLTSTLPDSTNGTTRTFLLPLIQENNQSRSLVVDLRQLDAHDRAEGPANGVITSFETDNSGAWEFPRITGLSVCGVDVGQNRVQALASSFFPSPGFPRTYRLELYLFDIRDPTMLDMLDTEHDGTIDLANILSRDIEGVWLVSFSELAIDRDGIRVNCIGDLDGDDLEDIVITLIERDGTNARTQVILLAYADLSRLDQLDGSQDRRVDTSALWPDE
;
A
#
# COMPACT_ATOMS: atom_id res chain seq x y z
N MET A 1 2.32 8.56 17.55
CA MET A 1 2.94 8.31 16.24
C MET A 1 3.42 6.87 16.26
N ILE A 2 2.87 6.01 15.39
CA ILE A 2 3.39 4.66 15.17
C ILE A 2 4.13 4.78 13.85
N PHE A 3 5.46 4.60 13.88
CA PHE A 3 6.22 4.53 12.64
C PHE A 3 5.87 3.22 11.94
N ASP A 4 5.74 3.28 10.61
CA ASP A 4 5.69 2.11 9.72
C ASP A 4 6.76 1.09 10.17
N PRO A 5 6.58 -0.23 10.02
CA PRO A 5 7.57 -1.20 10.50
C PRO A 5 8.91 -1.03 9.74
N LEU A 6 9.81 -0.22 10.31
CA LEU A 6 11.03 0.29 9.66
C LEU A 6 12.21 -0.68 9.64
N SER A 7 12.08 -1.89 10.20
CA SER A 7 13.15 -2.88 10.20
C SER A 7 12.62 -4.29 10.09
N TYR A 8 12.74 -4.83 8.88
CA TYR A 8 12.72 -6.26 8.64
C TYR A 8 14.13 -6.79 8.86
N ASP A 9 14.36 -7.45 9.99
CA ASP A 9 15.46 -8.39 10.05
C ASP A 9 14.99 -9.73 9.47
N PHE A 10 15.86 -10.44 8.75
CA PHE A 10 15.58 -11.80 8.30
C PHE A 10 15.36 -12.79 9.48
N SER A 11 15.24 -12.30 10.72
CA SER A 11 14.93 -13.08 11.91
C SER A 11 13.42 -13.34 12.08
N GLY A 12 12.58 -12.71 11.26
CA GLY A 12 11.12 -12.88 11.31
C GLY A 12 10.49 -12.07 12.44
N SER A 13 10.94 -10.83 12.62
CA SER A 13 10.42 -9.92 13.63
C SER A 13 10.07 -8.55 13.06
N ILE A 14 9.11 -7.89 13.69
CA ILE A 14 8.73 -6.49 13.46
C ILE A 14 8.94 -5.75 14.75
N THR A 15 9.56 -4.57 14.70
CA THR A 15 9.60 -3.66 15.85
C THR A 15 8.58 -2.56 15.64
N LEU A 16 7.64 -2.46 16.56
CA LEU A 16 6.68 -1.36 16.66
C LEU A 16 7.27 -0.31 17.58
N VAL A 17 7.24 0.93 17.13
CA VAL A 17 7.57 2.10 17.95
C VAL A 17 6.28 2.86 18.20
N TYR A 18 5.94 3.10 19.46
CA TYR A 18 4.71 3.78 19.85
C TYR A 18 4.98 4.93 20.81
N GLY A 19 4.61 6.14 20.37
CA GLY A 19 4.70 7.33 21.20
C GLY A 19 6.14 7.75 21.51
N GLY A 20 6.29 8.69 22.45
CA GLY A 20 7.56 9.34 22.77
C GLY A 20 7.89 10.50 21.85
N GLU A 21 8.60 11.51 22.36
CA GLU A 21 9.30 12.47 21.50
C GLU A 21 10.48 11.74 20.82
N TRP A 22 10.92 12.19 19.65
CA TRP A 22 12.08 11.59 18.96
C TRP A 22 13.30 11.48 19.87
N LEU A 23 13.51 12.49 20.71
CA LEU A 23 14.58 12.52 21.70
C LEU A 23 14.44 11.42 22.77
N ASP A 24 13.22 11.09 23.18
CA ASP A 24 13.00 10.02 24.15
C ASP A 24 13.28 8.64 23.54
N LEU A 25 12.99 8.47 22.25
CA LEU A 25 13.30 7.25 21.49
C LEU A 25 14.80 7.07 21.25
N ASP A 26 15.50 8.14 20.88
CA ASP A 26 16.96 8.22 20.76
C ASP A 26 17.61 7.88 22.11
N ILE A 27 17.19 8.51 23.22
CA ILE A 27 17.67 8.16 24.57
C ILE A 27 17.39 6.70 24.95
N ALA A 28 16.23 6.18 24.55
CA ALA A 28 15.77 4.85 24.86
C ALA A 28 16.55 3.73 24.17
N ASP A 29 17.20 4.01 23.04
CA ASP A 29 18.00 3.03 22.31
C ASP A 29 19.41 2.82 22.93
N GLY A 30 19.77 3.62 23.93
CA GLY A 30 21.01 3.50 24.68
C GLY A 30 22.08 4.52 24.31
N ASP A 31 21.85 5.41 23.35
CA ASP A 31 22.65 6.62 23.17
C ASP A 31 21.81 7.90 23.01
N SER A 32 22.36 8.94 22.40
CA SER A 32 21.63 10.19 22.13
C SER A 32 22.34 10.90 20.99
N ASP A 33 22.52 10.16 19.90
CA ASP A 33 23.24 10.60 18.72
C ASP A 33 22.30 11.12 17.61
N GLY A 34 20.98 11.06 17.87
CA GLY A 34 19.91 11.46 16.97
C GLY A 34 19.45 10.35 16.04
N GLN A 35 20.00 9.13 16.15
CA GLN A 35 19.55 7.93 15.47
C GLN A 35 18.70 7.09 16.42
N ILE A 36 17.93 6.15 15.86
CA ILE A 36 17.17 5.18 16.66
C ILE A 36 17.59 3.79 16.22
N ASP A 37 18.37 3.11 17.06
CA ASP A 37 18.66 1.69 16.94
C ASP A 37 17.45 0.87 17.42
N LEU A 38 16.65 0.44 16.45
CA LEU A 38 15.50 -0.43 16.69
C LEU A 38 15.88 -1.78 17.33
N HIS A 39 17.16 -2.18 17.32
CA HIS A 39 17.59 -3.39 18.00
C HIS A 39 17.59 -3.25 19.52
N THR A 40 17.99 -2.10 20.02
CA THR A 40 18.09 -1.78 21.45
C THR A 40 16.84 -1.08 21.98
N CYS A 41 16.10 -0.34 21.14
CA CYS A 41 14.88 0.36 21.54
C CYS A 41 13.87 -0.56 22.24
N VAL A 42 13.79 -1.85 21.88
CA VAL A 42 12.88 -2.84 22.47
C VAL A 42 13.06 -3.06 23.97
N GLN A 43 14.12 -2.52 24.58
CA GLN A 43 14.28 -2.52 26.04
C GLN A 43 13.54 -1.36 26.71
N SER A 44 12.95 -0.46 25.93
CA SER A 44 12.21 0.70 26.41
C SER A 44 10.70 0.46 26.44
N GLU A 45 9.98 1.34 27.14
CA GLU A 45 8.52 1.32 27.13
C GLU A 45 7.91 1.75 25.80
N TYR A 46 8.68 2.33 24.88
CA TYR A 46 8.19 2.88 23.61
C TYR A 46 8.29 1.91 22.43
N CYS A 47 8.89 0.74 22.63
CA CYS A 47 9.13 -0.21 21.55
C CYS A 47 8.69 -1.62 21.95
N THR A 48 7.93 -2.29 21.08
CA THR A 48 7.56 -3.70 21.22
C THR A 48 8.00 -4.44 19.97
N ARG A 49 8.73 -5.54 20.14
CA ARG A 49 9.08 -6.45 19.05
C ARG A 49 8.09 -7.59 18.95
N ILE A 50 7.35 -7.67 17.86
CA ILE A 50 6.56 -8.86 17.53
C ILE A 50 7.46 -9.84 16.80
N LYS A 51 7.50 -11.07 17.30
CA LYS A 51 8.31 -12.15 16.71
C LYS A 51 7.43 -13.33 16.32
N SER A 52 7.59 -13.79 15.08
CA SER A 52 7.03 -15.08 14.68
C SER A 52 7.81 -16.22 15.33
N SER A 53 7.11 -17.25 15.82
CA SER A 53 7.74 -18.49 16.30
C SER A 53 8.43 -19.24 15.15
N GLU A 54 7.99 -18.99 13.91
CA GLU A 54 8.58 -19.49 12.68
C GLU A 54 9.74 -18.59 12.23
N ARG A 55 10.98 -19.07 12.42
CA ARG A 55 12.23 -18.32 12.11
C ARG A 55 12.59 -18.26 10.63
N ARG A 56 11.85 -18.97 9.80
CA ARG A 56 11.90 -18.84 8.35
C ARG A 56 10.69 -17.99 8.03
N HIS A 57 10.70 -17.29 6.89
CA HIS A 57 9.49 -16.70 6.29
C HIS A 57 9.26 -15.22 6.61
N GLY A 58 8.85 -14.49 5.56
CA GLY A 58 8.75 -13.03 5.51
C GLY A 58 7.58 -12.47 6.31
N PHE A 59 7.53 -12.83 7.60
CA PHE A 59 6.71 -12.20 8.61
C PHE A 59 7.06 -10.72 8.68
N GLY A 60 6.06 -9.86 8.54
CA GLY A 60 6.26 -8.42 8.71
C GLY A 60 6.90 -7.71 7.54
N LEU A 61 6.96 -8.34 6.38
CA LEU A 61 7.33 -7.64 5.15
C LEU A 61 6.34 -6.52 4.81
N ASN A 62 5.10 -6.63 5.28
CA ASN A 62 4.10 -5.59 5.17
C ASN A 62 3.24 -5.57 6.43
N GLY A 63 2.97 -4.38 6.93
CA GLY A 63 2.00 -4.12 7.99
C GLY A 63 1.47 -2.71 7.85
N SER A 64 0.30 -2.46 8.41
CA SER A 64 -0.34 -1.16 8.40
C SER A 64 -1.10 -0.98 9.71
N LEU A 65 -1.33 0.26 10.11
CA LEU A 65 -2.17 0.56 11.26
C LEU A 65 -3.60 0.81 10.78
N ILE A 66 -4.54 0.02 11.27
CA ILE A 66 -5.98 0.30 11.17
C ILE A 66 -6.43 0.98 12.46
N THR A 67 -7.25 2.02 12.33
CA THR A 67 -7.96 2.63 13.47
C THR A 67 -9.45 2.56 13.16
N ASN A 68 -10.32 2.70 14.18
CA ASN A 68 -11.77 2.66 14.01
C ASN A 68 -12.30 1.34 13.40
N PHE A 69 -11.79 0.22 13.92
CA PHE A 69 -12.19 -1.12 13.51
C PHE A 69 -13.23 -1.71 14.48
N LEU A 70 -14.21 -2.46 13.98
CA LEU A 70 -15.28 -3.08 14.81
C LEU A 70 -16.01 -2.10 15.74
N SER A 71 -16.16 -0.85 15.33
CA SER A 71 -16.78 0.24 16.09
C SER A 71 -16.11 0.55 17.44
N THR A 72 -14.90 0.03 17.67
CA THR A 72 -14.05 0.45 18.76
C THR A 72 -13.08 1.49 18.21
N ASN A 73 -12.79 2.53 19.00
CA ASN A 73 -11.70 3.47 18.68
C ASN A 73 -10.33 2.82 18.89
N ASP A 74 -10.25 1.49 18.84
CA ASP A 74 -9.04 0.74 19.09
C ASP A 74 -8.17 0.78 17.84
N ALA A 75 -6.87 0.93 18.06
CA ALA A 75 -5.87 0.74 17.02
C ALA A 75 -5.62 -0.76 16.86
N MET A 76 -5.61 -1.23 15.62
CA MET A 76 -5.19 -2.58 15.27
C MET A 76 -4.02 -2.53 14.31
N LEU A 77 -3.06 -3.40 14.53
CA LEU A 77 -1.96 -3.63 13.61
C LEU A 77 -2.34 -4.73 12.63
N THR A 78 -2.21 -4.45 11.35
CA THR A 78 -2.27 -5.45 10.30
C THR A 78 -0.88 -5.99 10.04
N ILE A 79 -0.75 -7.31 9.86
CA ILE A 79 0.53 -7.93 9.52
C ILE A 79 0.30 -8.98 8.44
N GLY A 80 1.04 -8.86 7.35
CA GLY A 80 1.17 -9.88 6.32
C GLY A 80 2.35 -10.80 6.56
N THR A 81 2.21 -12.08 6.20
CA THR A 81 3.33 -13.03 6.14
C THR A 81 3.55 -13.54 4.73
N PHE A 82 4.82 -13.72 4.36
CA PHE A 82 5.25 -14.33 3.10
C PHE A 82 5.84 -15.71 3.41
N THR A 83 5.10 -16.81 3.17
CA THR A 83 5.49 -18.23 3.40
C THR A 83 5.38 -18.66 4.89
N ASN A 84 5.30 -19.93 5.33
CA ASN A 84 4.99 -21.18 4.65
C ASN A 84 4.12 -22.12 5.51
N GLU A 85 3.55 -21.78 6.66
CA GLU A 85 2.54 -22.66 7.29
C GLU A 85 1.35 -21.81 7.73
N SER A 86 0.16 -22.15 7.26
CA SER A 86 -1.06 -21.57 7.82
C SER A 86 -1.24 -22.14 9.22
N ARG A 87 -1.57 -21.29 10.21
CA ARG A 87 -1.80 -21.71 11.60
C ARG A 87 -2.84 -22.83 11.70
N ARG A 88 -3.81 -22.86 10.78
CA ARG A 88 -4.87 -23.88 10.72
C ARG A 88 -4.43 -25.14 9.98
N ILE A 89 -3.59 -24.97 8.97
CA ILE A 89 -3.21 -26.05 8.06
C ILE A 89 -1.69 -26.03 7.97
N ALA A 90 -1.04 -26.97 8.68
CA ALA A 90 0.40 -27.23 8.65
C ALA A 90 0.88 -27.66 7.24
N GLN A 91 0.66 -26.77 6.27
CA GLN A 91 0.92 -26.92 4.85
C GLN A 91 1.94 -25.85 4.45
N PRO A 92 3.15 -26.30 4.05
CA PRO A 92 4.15 -25.52 3.34
C PRO A 92 3.53 -24.71 2.21
N GLY A 93 3.57 -23.37 2.25
CA GLY A 93 3.25 -22.54 1.08
C GLY A 93 2.33 -21.35 1.29
N VAL A 94 1.65 -21.27 2.44
CA VAL A 94 0.47 -20.40 2.57
C VAL A 94 0.77 -19.20 3.45
N GLY A 95 0.63 -18.00 2.90
CA GLY A 95 0.67 -16.76 3.67
C GLY A 95 -0.54 -16.62 4.57
N SER A 96 -0.37 -15.97 5.70
CA SER A 96 -1.48 -15.52 6.54
C SER A 96 -1.42 -14.02 6.71
N ALA A 97 -2.59 -13.43 6.90
CA ALA A 97 -2.74 -12.05 7.31
C ALA A 97 -3.29 -12.04 8.74
N PHE A 98 -2.86 -11.07 9.54
CA PHE A 98 -3.28 -10.90 10.92
C PHE A 98 -3.81 -9.50 11.14
N LEU A 99 -4.83 -9.41 11.99
CA LEU A 99 -5.35 -8.19 12.57
C LEU A 99 -5.20 -8.31 14.07
N LEU A 100 -4.30 -7.52 14.65
CA LEU A 100 -3.86 -7.64 16.03
C LEU A 100 -4.23 -6.37 16.82
N PRO A 101 -5.09 -6.44 17.83
CA PRO A 101 -5.41 -5.30 18.67
C PRO A 101 -4.17 -4.77 19.39
N TYR A 102 -3.98 -3.46 19.42
CA TYR A 102 -2.86 -2.83 20.13
C TYR A 102 -2.86 -3.19 21.63
N GLU A 103 -4.04 -3.28 22.24
CA GLU A 103 -4.17 -3.73 23.64
C GLU A 103 -3.71 -5.18 23.84
N ALA A 104 -3.95 -6.06 22.87
CA ALA A 104 -3.51 -7.45 22.94
C ALA A 104 -1.99 -7.56 22.81
N ILE A 105 -1.39 -6.73 21.94
CA ILE A 105 0.07 -6.61 21.77
C ILE A 105 0.69 -6.17 23.10
N THR A 106 0.28 -5.01 23.62
CA THR A 106 0.84 -4.42 24.84
C THR A 106 0.62 -5.28 26.09
N ALA A 107 -0.54 -5.94 26.22
CA ALA A 107 -0.81 -6.86 27.33
C ALA A 107 0.05 -8.13 27.28
N SER A 108 0.56 -8.48 26.11
CA SER A 108 1.38 -9.68 25.88
C SER A 108 2.88 -9.39 25.80
N THR A 109 3.28 -8.12 25.80
CA THR A 109 4.68 -7.70 25.74
C THR A 109 5.45 -8.15 26.98
N SER A 110 6.55 -8.86 26.76
CA SER A 110 7.50 -9.24 27.80
C SER A 110 8.13 -8.00 28.45
N THR A 111 8.08 -7.93 29.78
CA THR A 111 8.74 -6.84 30.53
C THR A 111 10.26 -6.92 30.51
N ASP A 112 10.83 -8.07 30.12
CA ASP A 112 12.26 -8.32 30.21
C ASP A 112 13.01 -7.89 28.94
N ASP A 113 12.38 -8.01 27.77
CA ASP A 113 13.01 -7.78 26.46
C ASP A 113 12.09 -7.10 25.42
N GLY A 114 10.93 -6.58 25.87
CA GLY A 114 9.93 -5.91 25.02
C GLY A 114 9.43 -6.76 23.86
N THR A 115 9.64 -8.08 23.90
CA THR A 115 9.27 -8.97 22.81
C THR A 115 7.94 -9.65 23.10
N VAL A 116 7.12 -9.81 22.07
CA VAL A 116 5.88 -10.58 22.09
C VAL A 116 5.89 -11.62 20.98
N LEU A 117 5.42 -12.83 21.27
CA LEU A 117 5.24 -13.86 20.25
C LEU A 117 3.94 -13.61 19.49
N LEU A 118 4.00 -13.65 18.16
CA LEU A 118 2.83 -13.51 17.30
C LEU A 118 1.73 -14.49 17.71
N ASP A 119 2.07 -15.75 17.97
CA ASP A 119 1.10 -16.79 18.34
C ASP A 119 0.31 -16.44 19.59
N THR A 120 0.93 -15.76 20.55
CA THR A 120 0.28 -15.30 21.79
C THR A 120 -0.73 -14.21 21.50
N VAL A 121 -0.36 -13.21 20.68
CA VAL A 121 -1.27 -12.11 20.33
C VAL A 121 -2.39 -12.60 19.43
N ALA A 122 -2.09 -13.48 18.48
CA ALA A 122 -3.04 -14.08 17.57
C ALA A 122 -4.04 -15.03 18.26
N ASP A 123 -3.80 -15.43 19.51
CA ASP A 123 -4.76 -16.17 20.36
C ASP A 123 -5.70 -15.27 21.17
N ASP A 124 -5.49 -13.95 21.18
CA ASP A 124 -6.46 -13.02 21.79
C ASP A 124 -7.78 -13.11 21.05
N SER A 125 -8.89 -13.19 21.79
CA SER A 125 -10.25 -13.28 21.24
C SER A 125 -10.74 -12.06 20.44
N ARG A 126 -9.90 -11.05 20.27
CA ARG A 126 -10.14 -9.88 19.41
C ARG A 126 -9.22 -9.87 18.19
N SER A 127 -8.25 -10.76 18.14
CA SER A 127 -7.36 -10.93 16.99
C SER A 127 -8.03 -11.75 15.91
N TRP A 128 -7.76 -11.40 14.66
CA TRP A 128 -8.26 -12.16 13.52
C TRP A 128 -7.10 -12.63 12.67
N SER A 129 -7.23 -13.83 12.12
CA SER A 129 -6.30 -14.36 11.12
C SER A 129 -7.03 -14.69 9.82
N PHE A 130 -6.37 -14.44 8.70
CA PHE A 130 -6.92 -14.60 7.37
C PHE A 130 -6.00 -15.50 6.57
N TYR A 131 -6.59 -16.44 5.86
CA TYR A 131 -5.84 -17.35 5.00
C TYR A 131 -6.54 -17.49 3.64
N PRO A 132 -5.79 -17.52 2.52
CA PRO A 132 -6.35 -17.65 1.19
C PRO A 132 -6.85 -19.08 0.91
N GLU A 133 -7.67 -19.21 -0.14
CA GLU A 133 -8.24 -20.49 -0.61
C GLU A 133 -7.17 -21.54 -0.97
N PHE A 134 -7.44 -22.80 -0.62
CA PHE A 134 -6.55 -23.96 -0.81
C PHE A 134 -6.76 -24.73 -2.13
N ASP A 135 -7.53 -24.20 -3.08
CA ASP A 135 -7.90 -24.95 -4.29
C ASP A 135 -6.74 -25.16 -5.28
N SER A 136 -5.57 -24.59 -4.99
CA SER A 136 -4.40 -24.68 -5.84
C SER A 136 -3.28 -25.46 -5.13
N ILE A 137 -2.92 -26.60 -5.71
CA ILE A 137 -1.76 -27.45 -5.38
C ILE A 137 -0.40 -26.71 -5.57
N PHE A 138 -0.43 -25.42 -5.88
CA PHE A 138 0.75 -24.62 -6.15
C PHE A 138 1.32 -24.08 -4.83
N SER A 139 2.35 -24.77 -4.35
CA SER A 139 3.24 -24.31 -3.29
C SER A 139 3.89 -22.97 -3.70
N GLY A 140 3.39 -21.85 -3.19
CA GLY A 140 3.97 -20.53 -3.48
C GLY A 140 3.04 -19.33 -3.30
N THR A 141 1.74 -19.55 -3.03
CA THR A 141 0.72 -18.51 -2.87
C THR A 141 0.83 -17.85 -1.49
N GLY A 142 1.86 -17.04 -1.33
CA GLY A 142 2.43 -16.80 -0.01
C GLY A 142 2.21 -15.45 0.60
N ALA A 143 1.79 -14.41 -0.11
CA ALA A 143 1.67 -13.08 0.50
C ALA A 143 0.22 -12.71 0.71
N ALA A 144 -0.10 -12.35 1.95
CA ALA A 144 -1.28 -11.57 2.27
C ALA A 144 -0.78 -10.17 2.66
N LEU A 145 -0.86 -9.19 1.77
CA LEU A 145 -0.70 -7.79 2.20
C LEU A 145 -2.00 -7.37 2.84
N VAL A 146 -1.94 -6.67 3.96
CA VAL A 146 -3.14 -6.08 4.55
C VAL A 146 -2.99 -4.58 4.59
N SER A 147 -3.94 -3.87 3.99
CA SER A 147 -4.01 -2.42 4.08
C SER A 147 -5.37 -1.97 4.59
N ARG A 148 -5.39 -0.88 5.34
CA ARG A 148 -6.62 -0.22 5.76
C ARG A 148 -7.37 0.27 4.54
N LEU A 149 -8.68 0.08 4.54
CA LEU A 149 -9.58 0.78 3.64
C LEU A 149 -10.52 1.67 4.46
N PRO A 150 -10.92 2.82 3.92
CA PRO A 150 -11.93 3.63 4.55
C PRO A 150 -13.32 2.99 4.50
N ASP A 151 -14.15 3.18 5.54
CA ASP A 151 -15.60 2.90 5.60
C ASP A 151 -16.34 3.03 4.25
N LEU A 152 -16.46 1.91 3.53
CA LEU A 152 -17.05 1.70 2.23
C LEU A 152 -18.56 1.52 2.35
N ASP A 153 -18.99 0.74 3.34
CA ASP A 153 -20.39 0.36 3.54
C ASP A 153 -21.20 1.36 4.39
N ARG A 154 -20.52 2.36 4.97
CA ARG A 154 -21.05 3.45 5.80
C ARG A 154 -21.63 2.96 7.12
N ASP A 155 -21.12 1.87 7.66
CA ASP A 155 -21.48 1.37 8.97
C ASP A 155 -20.73 2.08 10.12
N GLY A 156 -19.80 2.96 9.79
CA GLY A 156 -18.98 3.71 10.74
C GLY A 156 -17.69 3.00 11.13
N THR A 157 -17.37 1.87 10.52
CA THR A 157 -16.15 1.09 10.73
C THR A 157 -15.32 1.04 9.45
N ASP A 158 -14.01 0.98 9.59
CA ASP A 158 -13.15 0.84 8.42
C ASP A 158 -13.03 -0.62 7.95
N GLU A 159 -12.98 -0.81 6.64
CA GLU A 159 -12.67 -2.07 6.01
C GLU A 159 -11.16 -2.27 5.83
N PHE A 160 -10.81 -3.38 5.21
CA PHE A 160 -9.43 -3.65 4.88
C PHE A 160 -9.33 -4.49 3.61
N LEU A 161 -8.19 -4.33 2.96
CA LEU A 161 -7.80 -5.08 1.79
C LEU A 161 -6.88 -6.20 2.23
N VAL A 162 -7.13 -7.43 1.77
CA VAL A 162 -6.17 -8.53 1.84
C VAL A 162 -5.74 -8.91 0.42
N ASN A 163 -4.48 -8.65 0.10
CA ASN A 163 -3.92 -8.94 -1.21
C ASN A 163 -3.25 -10.31 -1.24
N ALA A 164 -3.77 -11.23 -2.05
CA ALA A 164 -3.18 -12.53 -2.36
C ALA A 164 -2.51 -12.55 -3.75
N SER A 165 -1.65 -11.57 -4.05
CA SER A 165 -0.98 -11.37 -5.37
C SER A 165 -0.20 -12.57 -5.91
N PHE A 166 0.23 -13.51 -5.07
CA PHE A 166 1.00 -14.68 -5.53
C PHE A 166 0.12 -15.92 -5.76
N GLY A 167 -1.20 -15.78 -5.62
CA GLY A 167 -2.17 -16.75 -6.11
C GLY A 167 -2.06 -16.93 -7.62
N ASN A 168 -2.44 -18.10 -8.13
CA ASN A 168 -2.71 -18.29 -9.56
C ASN A 168 -4.17 -18.73 -9.74
N PRO A 169 -5.08 -17.83 -10.12
CA PRO A 169 -4.85 -16.40 -10.44
C PRO A 169 -4.60 -15.54 -9.18
N PRO A 170 -4.01 -14.34 -9.33
CA PRO A 170 -3.92 -13.38 -8.23
C PRO A 170 -5.32 -12.91 -7.82
N ARG A 171 -5.48 -12.64 -6.53
CA ARG A 171 -6.76 -12.24 -5.93
C ARG A 171 -6.56 -11.13 -4.92
N ILE A 172 -7.49 -10.19 -4.88
CA ILE A 172 -7.57 -9.15 -3.86
C ILE A 172 -8.91 -9.31 -3.17
N TYR A 173 -8.91 -9.30 -1.84
CA TYR A 173 -10.12 -9.38 -1.03
C TYR A 173 -10.35 -8.03 -0.37
N ILE A 174 -11.56 -7.49 -0.52
CA ILE A 174 -12.04 -6.32 0.21
C ILE A 174 -12.96 -6.88 1.29
N VAL A 175 -12.59 -6.69 2.56
CA VAL A 175 -13.27 -7.34 3.68
C VAL A 175 -13.89 -6.29 4.57
N ALA A 176 -15.22 -6.33 4.65
CA ALA A 176 -15.96 -5.50 5.60
C ALA A 176 -15.81 -6.03 7.02
N SER A 177 -15.56 -5.12 7.96
CA SER A 177 -15.41 -5.51 9.37
C SER A 177 -16.72 -6.10 9.94
N SER A 178 -17.85 -5.59 9.47
CA SER A 178 -19.22 -6.04 9.78
C SER A 178 -19.51 -7.48 9.35
N ASP A 179 -18.80 -7.98 8.33
CA ASP A 179 -18.98 -9.33 7.80
C ASP A 179 -18.13 -10.40 8.53
N LEU A 180 -17.12 -10.01 9.32
CA LEU A 180 -16.13 -10.93 9.89
C LEU A 180 -16.70 -12.11 10.69
N ALA A 181 -17.63 -11.84 11.59
CA ALA A 181 -18.23 -12.88 12.43
C ALA A 181 -19.06 -13.87 11.58
N ALA A 182 -19.71 -13.38 10.53
CA ALA A 182 -20.44 -14.23 9.60
C ALA A 182 -19.49 -15.06 8.74
N MET A 183 -18.37 -14.48 8.30
CA MET A 183 -17.32 -15.19 7.55
C MET A 183 -16.71 -16.33 8.33
N ASP A 184 -16.28 -16.09 9.57
CA ASP A 184 -15.72 -17.09 10.48
C ASP A 184 -16.72 -18.24 10.67
N SER A 185 -17.97 -17.92 11.01
CA SER A 185 -19.03 -18.94 11.15
C SER A 185 -19.29 -19.77 9.87
N SER A 186 -18.92 -19.26 8.70
CA SER A 186 -19.12 -19.91 7.40
C SER A 186 -17.97 -20.85 7.01
N ASP A 187 -16.86 -20.86 7.73
CA ASP A 187 -15.69 -21.69 7.42
C ASP A 187 -15.57 -22.98 8.26
N PHE A 188 -16.70 -23.39 8.84
CA PHE A 188 -16.89 -24.59 9.66
C PHE A 188 -16.26 -24.51 11.07
N ALA A 189 -15.68 -23.38 11.45
CA ALA A 189 -15.25 -23.08 12.81
C ALA A 189 -15.84 -21.72 13.27
N THR A 190 -15.62 -21.37 14.53
CA THR A 190 -15.85 -20.01 15.03
C THR A 190 -14.68 -19.74 15.96
N ASP A 191 -13.55 -19.45 15.33
CA ASP A 191 -12.24 -19.39 15.96
C ASP A 191 -11.43 -18.16 15.53
N GLN A 192 -12.10 -17.18 14.89
CA GLN A 192 -11.51 -15.93 14.40
C GLN A 192 -10.42 -16.17 13.34
N GLN A 193 -10.47 -17.33 12.70
CA GLN A 193 -9.69 -17.63 11.52
C GLN A 193 -10.64 -17.62 10.35
N VAL A 194 -10.43 -16.70 9.41
CA VAL A 194 -11.32 -16.50 8.27
C VAL A 194 -10.68 -17.07 7.01
N ASN A 195 -11.35 -18.06 6.42
CA ASN A 195 -11.07 -18.46 5.04
C ASN A 195 -11.53 -17.39 4.05
N LEU A 196 -10.59 -16.70 3.41
CA LEU A 196 -10.89 -15.68 2.41
C LEU A 196 -11.61 -16.24 1.17
N SER A 197 -11.59 -17.57 0.94
CA SER A 197 -12.39 -18.19 -0.13
C SER A 197 -13.90 -18.01 0.04
N ASN A 198 -14.34 -17.66 1.24
CA ASN A 198 -15.75 -17.47 1.55
C ASN A 198 -16.10 -16.01 1.81
N SER A 199 -15.11 -15.11 1.91
CA SER A 199 -15.35 -13.71 2.32
C SER A 199 -16.29 -12.97 1.38
N TYR A 200 -16.13 -13.15 0.07
CA TYR A 200 -16.92 -12.48 -0.95
C TYR A 200 -18.40 -12.94 -1.02
N ARG A 201 -18.79 -13.95 -0.24
CA ARG A 201 -20.20 -14.40 -0.17
C ARG A 201 -21.04 -13.55 0.77
N HIS A 202 -20.42 -12.59 1.44
CA HIS A 202 -21.06 -11.71 2.40
C HIS A 202 -21.36 -10.34 1.77
N PRO A 203 -22.45 -9.66 2.18
CA PRO A 203 -23.01 -8.54 1.42
C PRO A 203 -22.10 -7.33 1.21
N ASN A 204 -21.13 -7.10 2.09
CA ASN A 204 -20.30 -5.89 2.07
C ASN A 204 -18.83 -6.21 1.72
N SER A 205 -18.55 -7.45 1.29
CA SER A 205 -17.21 -7.93 1.03
C SER A 205 -17.07 -8.45 -0.39
N PHE A 206 -15.93 -8.19 -1.01
CA PHE A 206 -15.70 -8.45 -2.42
C PHE A 206 -14.40 -9.20 -2.65
N ARG A 207 -14.34 -9.94 -3.77
CA ARG A 207 -13.12 -10.52 -4.32
C ARG A 207 -12.89 -9.99 -5.72
N ILE A 208 -11.69 -9.50 -5.98
CA ILE A 208 -11.26 -9.03 -7.29
C ILE A 208 -10.27 -10.05 -7.86
N ASP A 209 -10.61 -10.64 -9.01
CA ASP A 209 -9.83 -11.68 -9.68
C ASP A 209 -9.12 -11.15 -10.92
N GLY A 210 -7.90 -11.62 -11.20
CA GLY A 210 -7.17 -11.29 -12.44
C GLY A 210 -6.45 -9.93 -12.43
N TYR A 211 -6.39 -9.30 -11.26
CA TYR A 211 -5.66 -8.07 -11.02
C TYR A 211 -4.58 -8.31 -9.97
N LEU A 212 -3.41 -7.71 -10.21
CA LEU A 212 -2.34 -7.59 -9.23
C LEU A 212 -2.47 -6.24 -8.53
N PHE A 213 -2.30 -6.26 -7.22
CA PHE A 213 -1.97 -5.05 -6.49
C PHE A 213 -0.45 -4.92 -6.45
N ASN A 214 0.08 -3.77 -6.86
CA ASN A 214 1.52 -3.52 -6.82
C ASN A 214 1.93 -3.17 -5.39
N PRO A 215 2.69 -4.03 -4.67
CA PRO A 215 3.11 -3.71 -3.31
C PRO A 215 4.02 -2.47 -3.23
N SER A 216 4.64 -2.04 -4.34
CA SER A 216 5.45 -0.82 -4.33
C SER A 216 4.61 0.46 -4.30
N SER A 217 3.32 0.39 -4.60
CA SER A 217 2.37 1.46 -4.24
C SER A 217 1.94 1.20 -2.81
N THR A 218 2.70 1.74 -1.88
CA THR A 218 2.32 1.76 -0.48
C THR A 218 1.01 2.57 -0.37
N LEU A 219 -0.05 1.95 0.17
CA LEU A 219 -1.30 2.65 0.54
C LEU A 219 -1.10 3.51 1.81
N THR A 220 0.13 3.97 2.07
CA THR A 220 0.62 4.41 3.38
C THR A 220 0.08 5.76 3.84
N SER A 221 -0.62 6.51 3.01
CA SER A 221 -1.10 7.85 3.39
C SER A 221 -2.52 7.91 3.97
N THR A 222 -3.21 6.77 4.15
CA THR A 222 -4.54 6.81 4.79
C THR A 222 -4.45 6.87 6.32
N LEU A 223 -3.86 7.92 6.90
CA LEU A 223 -4.00 8.28 8.32
C LEU A 223 -4.01 9.81 8.51
N PRO A 224 -4.76 10.36 9.49
CA PRO A 224 -6.11 10.02 9.92
C PRO A 224 -7.08 11.21 9.76
N ASP A 225 -8.37 10.89 9.93
CA ASP A 225 -9.39 11.79 10.48
C ASP A 225 -10.09 12.79 9.55
N SER A 226 -11.25 12.35 9.06
CA SER A 226 -12.43 13.19 9.08
C SER A 226 -13.55 12.39 9.74
N THR A 227 -13.64 12.52 11.06
CA THR A 227 -14.88 12.38 11.87
C THR A 227 -16.13 13.05 11.26
N ASN A 228 -16.01 13.80 10.16
CA ASN A 228 -17.11 14.46 9.46
C ASN A 228 -17.64 13.75 8.20
N GLY A 229 -17.15 12.55 7.84
CA GLY A 229 -17.77 11.71 6.82
C GLY A 229 -17.82 12.29 5.39
N THR A 230 -17.06 13.36 5.10
CA THR A 230 -17.05 13.99 3.78
C THR A 230 -15.68 13.81 3.12
N THR A 231 -15.72 13.13 1.97
CA THR A 231 -14.63 12.95 1.00
C THR A 231 -13.48 12.06 1.48
N ARG A 232 -13.73 10.75 1.39
CA ARG A 232 -12.69 9.74 1.36
C ARG A 232 -12.47 9.34 -0.10
N THR A 233 -11.21 9.23 -0.49
CA THR A 233 -10.81 8.79 -1.81
C THR A 233 -10.66 7.29 -1.76
N PHE A 234 -11.56 6.62 -2.47
CA PHE A 234 -11.69 5.17 -2.46
C PHE A 234 -10.96 4.56 -3.64
N LEU A 235 -9.82 5.12 -4.03
CA LEU A 235 -9.16 4.77 -5.30
C LEU A 235 -8.15 3.65 -5.07
N LEU A 236 -8.40 2.49 -5.67
CA LEU A 236 -7.48 1.36 -5.62
C LEU A 236 -6.67 1.26 -6.91
N PRO A 237 -5.33 1.41 -6.85
CA PRO A 237 -4.48 1.13 -8.00
C PRO A 237 -4.43 -0.38 -8.26
N LEU A 238 -4.78 -0.79 -9.47
CA LEU A 238 -4.76 -2.18 -9.92
C LEU A 238 -3.91 -2.33 -11.16
N ILE A 239 -3.19 -3.44 -11.29
CA ILE A 239 -2.48 -3.81 -12.52
C ILE A 239 -3.16 -5.04 -13.10
N GLN A 240 -3.70 -4.92 -14.31
CA GLN A 240 -4.29 -6.07 -14.99
C GLN A 240 -3.19 -7.01 -15.48
N GLU A 241 -3.30 -8.30 -15.14
CA GLU A 241 -2.34 -9.34 -15.54
C GLU A 241 -2.60 -9.80 -16.99
N ASN A 242 -2.33 -8.92 -17.95
CA ASN A 242 -2.25 -9.26 -19.37
C ASN A 242 -0.96 -8.69 -19.98
N ASN A 243 -0.65 -9.07 -21.22
CA ASN A 243 0.56 -8.62 -21.94
C ASN A 243 0.67 -7.08 -22.12
N GLN A 244 -0.25 -6.28 -21.58
CA GLN A 244 -0.28 -4.83 -21.73
C GLN A 244 -0.17 -4.04 -20.42
N SER A 245 -0.02 -4.67 -19.25
CA SER A 245 0.14 -4.02 -17.93
C SER A 245 -0.57 -2.66 -17.82
N ARG A 246 -1.90 -2.72 -17.71
CA ARG A 246 -2.74 -1.54 -17.54
C ARG A 246 -2.84 -1.20 -16.06
N SER A 247 -2.56 0.04 -15.70
CA SER A 247 -2.86 0.55 -14.36
C SER A 247 -4.30 1.06 -14.35
N LEU A 248 -5.10 0.65 -13.37
CA LEU A 248 -6.45 1.16 -13.17
C LEU A 248 -6.55 1.86 -11.83
N VAL A 249 -7.43 2.84 -11.76
CA VAL A 249 -7.91 3.45 -10.52
C VAL A 249 -9.38 3.11 -10.42
N VAL A 250 -9.78 2.45 -9.35
CA VAL A 250 -11.18 2.05 -9.12
C VAL A 250 -11.73 2.73 -7.88
N ASP A 251 -12.89 3.38 -7.99
CA ASP A 251 -13.70 3.85 -6.85
C ASP A 251 -14.35 2.66 -6.15
N LEU A 252 -13.80 2.27 -5.00
CA LEU A 252 -14.25 1.12 -4.23
C LEU A 252 -15.70 1.24 -3.72
N ARG A 253 -16.32 2.42 -3.75
CA ARG A 253 -17.76 2.53 -3.45
C ARG A 253 -18.65 1.95 -4.54
N GLN A 254 -18.11 1.75 -5.74
CA GLN A 254 -18.82 1.21 -6.89
C GLN A 254 -18.60 -0.30 -7.06
N LEU A 255 -17.94 -1.00 -6.12
CA LEU A 255 -17.70 -2.45 -6.23
C LEU A 255 -19.00 -3.24 -6.44
N ASP A 256 -20.06 -2.87 -5.73
CA ASP A 256 -21.41 -3.43 -5.92
C ASP A 256 -21.95 -3.25 -7.35
N ALA A 257 -21.67 -2.11 -7.96
CA ALA A 257 -22.09 -1.81 -9.33
C ALA A 257 -21.28 -2.63 -10.33
N HIS A 258 -19.96 -2.76 -10.10
CA HIS A 258 -19.08 -3.59 -10.91
C HIS A 258 -19.45 -5.08 -10.86
N ASP A 259 -19.69 -5.65 -9.67
CA ASP A 259 -20.14 -7.05 -9.51
C ASP A 259 -21.46 -7.31 -10.28
N ARG A 260 -22.41 -6.37 -10.18
CA ARG A 260 -23.70 -6.47 -10.89
C ARG A 260 -23.57 -6.29 -12.41
N ALA A 261 -22.58 -5.57 -12.90
CA ALA A 261 -22.35 -5.40 -14.33
C ALA A 261 -21.92 -6.72 -15.00
N GLU A 262 -21.23 -7.60 -14.25
CA GLU A 262 -20.75 -8.90 -14.75
C GLU A 262 -21.81 -10.00 -14.74
N GLY A 263 -22.93 -9.77 -14.04
CA GLY A 263 -24.04 -10.73 -13.98
C GLY A 263 -24.77 -10.72 -12.63
N PRO A 264 -25.25 -11.89 -12.17
CA PRO A 264 -25.81 -12.00 -10.83
C PRO A 264 -24.76 -11.64 -9.78
N ALA A 265 -25.08 -10.63 -8.95
CA ALA A 265 -24.24 -10.20 -7.84
C ALA A 265 -23.82 -11.40 -7.00
N ASN A 266 -22.53 -11.69 -7.00
CA ASN A 266 -21.96 -12.84 -6.33
C ASN A 266 -20.73 -12.46 -5.49
N GLY A 267 -20.38 -11.17 -5.42
CA GLY A 267 -19.24 -10.60 -4.72
C GLY A 267 -17.90 -10.79 -5.43
N VAL A 268 -17.86 -11.37 -6.64
CA VAL A 268 -16.64 -11.56 -7.43
C VAL A 268 -16.64 -10.59 -8.60
N ILE A 269 -15.59 -9.78 -8.67
CA ILE A 269 -15.32 -8.84 -9.75
C ILE A 269 -14.14 -9.36 -10.56
N THR A 270 -14.33 -9.55 -11.86
CA THR A 270 -13.33 -10.08 -12.79
C THR A 270 -12.86 -9.06 -13.82
N SER A 271 -13.51 -7.90 -13.87
CA SER A 271 -13.32 -6.82 -14.82
C SER A 271 -13.83 -5.49 -14.25
N PHE A 272 -13.21 -4.40 -14.68
CA PHE A 272 -13.74 -3.06 -14.47
C PHE A 272 -14.03 -2.45 -15.84
N GLU A 273 -15.30 -2.20 -16.14
CA GLU A 273 -15.69 -1.32 -17.25
C GLU A 273 -15.14 0.08 -16.93
N THR A 274 -14.62 0.84 -17.90
CA THR A 274 -14.04 2.18 -17.65
C THR A 274 -15.00 3.32 -18.01
N ASP A 275 -16.07 3.02 -18.76
CA ASP A 275 -17.01 4.00 -19.30
C ASP A 275 -18.12 4.37 -18.29
N ASN A 276 -17.80 5.26 -17.35
CA ASN A 276 -18.71 5.85 -16.34
C ASN A 276 -19.06 4.96 -15.13
N SER A 277 -18.29 3.91 -14.88
CA SER A 277 -18.50 2.96 -13.79
C SER A 277 -17.79 3.34 -12.48
N GLY A 278 -16.97 4.40 -12.49
CA GLY A 278 -16.06 4.70 -11.39
C GLY A 278 -14.72 3.97 -11.46
N ALA A 279 -14.33 3.47 -12.64
CA ALA A 279 -12.98 2.99 -12.89
C ALA A 279 -12.33 3.74 -14.06
N TRP A 280 -11.03 4.02 -13.97
CA TRP A 280 -10.27 4.74 -14.98
C TRP A 280 -8.96 4.03 -15.29
N GLU A 281 -8.63 3.90 -16.56
CA GLU A 281 -7.40 3.28 -17.05
C GLU A 281 -6.31 4.33 -17.27
N PHE A 282 -5.10 4.07 -16.78
CA PHE A 282 -3.90 4.87 -17.02
C PHE A 282 -2.94 4.08 -17.92
N PRO A 283 -2.97 4.32 -19.24
CA PRO A 283 -2.12 3.59 -20.16
C PRO A 283 -0.65 3.94 -19.90
N ARG A 284 0.24 2.95 -20.04
CA ARG A 284 1.70 3.11 -19.92
C ARG A 284 2.21 3.48 -18.52
N ILE A 285 1.32 3.55 -17.52
CA ILE A 285 1.70 3.66 -16.12
C ILE A 285 1.95 2.26 -15.56
N THR A 286 3.07 2.09 -14.87
CA THR A 286 3.52 0.80 -14.32
C THR A 286 3.44 0.73 -12.80
N GLY A 287 3.36 1.88 -12.13
CA GLY A 287 3.08 1.98 -10.71
C GLY A 287 2.25 3.22 -10.47
N LEU A 288 1.21 3.11 -9.66
CA LEU A 288 0.34 4.23 -9.34
C LEU A 288 0.11 4.20 -7.83
N SER A 289 0.39 5.31 -7.18
CA SER A 289 0.20 5.51 -5.75
C SER A 289 -0.66 6.73 -5.50
N VAL A 290 -1.44 6.67 -4.43
CA VAL A 290 -2.16 7.83 -3.90
C VAL A 290 -1.33 8.37 -2.75
N CYS A 291 -0.91 9.63 -2.86
CA CYS A 291 -0.14 10.37 -1.87
C CYS A 291 -1.10 11.02 -0.89
N GLY A 292 -1.27 12.34 -0.84
CA GLY A 292 -2.16 12.98 0.14
C GLY A 292 -3.63 13.07 -0.24
N VAL A 293 -4.48 13.30 0.76
CA VAL A 293 -5.82 13.88 0.57
C VAL A 293 -5.90 15.19 1.35
N ASP A 294 -5.94 16.32 0.64
CA ASP A 294 -6.29 17.61 1.20
C ASP A 294 -7.83 17.72 1.27
N VAL A 295 -8.36 17.49 2.47
CA VAL A 295 -9.80 17.53 2.76
C VAL A 295 -10.36 18.95 2.62
N GLY A 296 -9.56 19.98 2.91
CA GLY A 296 -9.97 21.38 2.81
C GLY A 296 -10.22 21.82 1.37
N GLN A 297 -9.46 21.27 0.43
CA GLN A 297 -9.56 21.57 -1.00
C GLN A 297 -10.20 20.48 -1.84
N ASN A 298 -10.60 19.36 -1.21
CA ASN A 298 -11.07 18.15 -1.90
C ASN A 298 -10.11 17.71 -3.01
N ARG A 299 -8.82 17.60 -2.66
CA ARG A 299 -7.73 17.26 -3.58
C ARG A 299 -7.07 15.99 -3.12
N VAL A 300 -6.85 15.08 -4.07
CA VAL A 300 -6.03 13.89 -3.87
C VAL A 300 -4.79 14.06 -4.69
N GLN A 301 -3.62 14.00 -4.07
CA GLN A 301 -2.39 13.97 -4.82
C GLN A 301 -2.09 12.52 -5.19
N ALA A 302 -1.79 12.28 -6.46
CA ALA A 302 -1.43 10.97 -6.97
C ALA A 302 -0.08 11.02 -7.68
N LEU A 303 0.58 9.87 -7.64
CA LEU A 303 1.90 9.65 -8.18
C LEU A 303 1.84 8.43 -9.10
N ALA A 304 2.00 8.65 -10.39
CA ALA A 304 2.19 7.58 -11.35
C ALA A 304 3.67 7.49 -11.73
N SER A 305 4.16 6.28 -11.91
CA SER A 305 5.50 5.97 -12.37
C SER A 305 5.42 5.10 -13.62
N SER A 306 6.19 5.46 -14.64
CA SER A 306 6.39 4.64 -15.82
C SER A 306 7.87 4.27 -15.95
N PHE A 307 8.12 2.99 -16.19
CA PHE A 307 9.46 2.46 -16.49
C PHE A 307 9.53 2.04 -17.96
N PHE A 308 10.38 2.71 -18.74
CA PHE A 308 10.63 2.32 -20.12
C PHE A 308 12.00 1.67 -20.23
N PRO A 309 12.11 0.42 -20.73
CA PRO A 309 13.42 -0.14 -21.05
C PRO A 309 14.02 0.66 -22.20
N SER A 310 15.25 1.16 -22.02
CA SER A 310 15.95 1.88 -23.09
C SER A 310 16.22 0.94 -24.28
N PRO A 311 15.96 1.39 -25.52
CA PRO A 311 16.25 0.59 -26.71
C PRO A 311 17.73 0.16 -26.76
N GLY A 312 17.99 -1.14 -26.71
CA GLY A 312 19.34 -1.70 -26.86
C GLY A 312 20.11 -1.98 -25.58
N PHE A 313 19.58 -1.63 -24.39
CA PHE A 313 20.22 -1.90 -23.10
C PHE A 313 19.24 -2.60 -22.14
N PRO A 314 19.39 -3.91 -21.87
CA PRO A 314 18.40 -4.68 -21.10
C PRO A 314 18.32 -4.32 -19.60
N ARG A 315 19.00 -3.26 -19.14
CA ARG A 315 19.08 -2.82 -17.73
C ARG A 315 19.12 -1.31 -17.55
N THR A 316 18.80 -0.55 -18.58
CA THR A 316 18.72 0.90 -18.47
C THR A 316 17.25 1.28 -18.55
N TYR A 317 16.77 2.01 -17.55
CA TYR A 317 15.39 2.46 -17.49
C TYR A 317 15.35 3.97 -17.39
N ARG A 318 14.40 4.57 -18.09
CA ARG A 318 13.98 5.93 -17.79
C ARG A 318 12.86 5.88 -16.75
N LEU A 319 13.05 6.60 -15.65
CA LEU A 319 12.00 6.86 -14.66
C LEU A 319 11.30 8.16 -15.05
N GLU A 320 10.00 8.07 -15.27
CA GLU A 320 9.11 9.22 -15.38
C GLU A 320 8.10 9.16 -14.26
N LEU A 321 7.99 10.26 -13.51
CA LEU A 321 6.99 10.45 -12.47
C LEU A 321 5.96 11.46 -12.95
N TYR A 322 4.70 11.07 -12.94
CA TYR A 322 3.58 11.97 -13.15
C TYR A 322 2.98 12.27 -11.79
N LEU A 323 2.99 13.55 -11.41
CA LEU A 323 2.43 14.01 -10.15
C LEU A 323 1.20 14.84 -10.48
N PHE A 324 0.04 14.46 -9.96
CA PHE A 324 -1.20 15.08 -10.37
C PHE A 324 -2.27 15.06 -9.29
N ASP A 325 -3.14 16.06 -9.36
CA ASP A 325 -4.26 16.19 -8.46
C ASP A 325 -5.50 15.46 -9.00
N ILE A 326 -5.81 14.31 -8.42
CA ILE A 326 -7.06 13.58 -8.64
C ILE A 326 -8.14 14.19 -7.73
N ARG A 327 -8.68 15.37 -8.07
CA ARG A 327 -9.94 15.81 -7.45
C ARG A 327 -11.10 14.93 -7.89
N ASP A 328 -11.06 14.56 -9.16
CA ASP A 328 -12.07 13.83 -9.88
C ASP A 328 -11.38 13.21 -11.10
N PRO A 329 -11.16 11.88 -11.15
CA PRO A 329 -10.56 11.26 -12.33
C PRO A 329 -11.44 11.42 -13.58
N THR A 330 -12.76 11.64 -13.45
CA THR A 330 -13.62 12.06 -14.57
C THR A 330 -13.16 13.40 -15.15
N MET A 331 -12.66 14.32 -14.33
CA MET A 331 -12.11 15.58 -14.83
C MET A 331 -10.81 15.36 -15.63
N LEU A 332 -9.95 14.43 -15.20
CA LEU A 332 -8.73 14.11 -15.94
C LEU A 332 -9.04 13.45 -17.28
N ASP A 333 -9.95 12.48 -17.31
CA ASP A 333 -10.51 11.89 -18.54
C ASP A 333 -11.13 12.98 -19.44
N MET A 334 -11.81 13.98 -18.85
CA MET A 334 -12.29 15.11 -19.63
C MET A 334 -11.20 15.99 -20.27
N LEU A 335 -9.98 15.96 -19.73
CA LEU A 335 -8.87 16.77 -20.20
C LEU A 335 -7.99 16.04 -21.21
N ASP A 336 -8.14 14.72 -21.38
CA ASP A 336 -7.28 13.91 -22.24
C ASP A 336 -7.77 13.75 -23.69
N THR A 337 -8.96 14.31 -23.98
CA THR A 337 -9.66 14.44 -25.26
C THR A 337 -10.54 13.28 -25.73
N GLU A 338 -10.43 12.08 -25.14
CA GLU A 338 -11.16 10.90 -25.63
C GLU A 338 -12.43 10.56 -24.80
N HIS A 339 -12.52 11.02 -23.54
CA HIS A 339 -13.71 10.86 -22.69
C HIS A 339 -14.22 9.41 -22.63
N ASP A 340 -13.30 8.45 -22.54
CA ASP A 340 -13.60 7.02 -22.70
C ASP A 340 -13.25 6.19 -21.46
N GLY A 341 -12.94 6.87 -20.34
CA GLY A 341 -12.48 6.24 -19.12
C GLY A 341 -11.00 5.85 -19.14
N THR A 342 -10.30 6.08 -20.25
CA THR A 342 -8.83 6.08 -20.30
C THR A 342 -8.35 7.49 -19.97
N ILE A 343 -7.24 7.62 -19.24
CA ILE A 343 -6.61 8.89 -18.88
C ILE A 343 -5.19 8.93 -19.43
N ASP A 344 -5.02 9.51 -20.61
CA ASP A 344 -3.72 9.76 -21.21
C ASP A 344 -3.07 11.03 -20.62
N LEU A 345 -2.26 10.83 -19.58
CA LEU A 345 -1.50 11.90 -18.91
C LEU A 345 -0.58 12.67 -19.87
N ALA A 346 -0.08 12.05 -20.94
CA ALA A 346 0.78 12.73 -21.91
C ALA A 346 -0.04 13.73 -22.76
N ASN A 347 -1.29 13.38 -23.11
CA ASN A 347 -2.21 14.31 -23.77
C ASN A 347 -2.54 15.48 -22.85
N ILE A 348 -2.80 15.23 -21.55
CA ILE A 348 -3.06 16.30 -20.58
C ILE A 348 -1.86 17.25 -20.46
N LEU A 349 -0.65 16.72 -20.29
CA LEU A 349 0.58 17.50 -20.21
C LEU A 349 0.87 18.31 -21.48
N SER A 350 0.50 17.81 -22.66
CA SER A 350 0.69 18.54 -23.93
C SER A 350 -0.13 19.83 -24.02
N ARG A 351 -1.12 19.99 -23.14
CA ARG A 351 -2.06 21.11 -23.10
C ARG A 351 -1.74 22.12 -22.00
N ASP A 352 -0.66 21.92 -21.26
CA ASP A 352 -0.22 22.79 -20.14
C ASP A 352 -1.34 23.03 -19.10
N ILE A 353 -1.99 21.94 -18.69
CA ILE A 353 -3.02 21.97 -17.66
C ILE A 353 -2.39 22.08 -16.27
N GLU A 354 -2.93 22.98 -15.45
CA GLU A 354 -2.48 23.18 -14.07
C GLU A 354 -2.75 21.97 -13.18
N GLY A 355 -1.82 21.68 -12.27
CA GLY A 355 -1.93 20.57 -11.33
C GLY A 355 -1.49 19.20 -11.86
N VAL A 356 -0.83 19.16 -13.03
CA VAL A 356 -0.20 17.95 -13.59
C VAL A 356 1.25 18.26 -13.92
N TRP A 357 2.16 17.49 -13.34
CA TRP A 357 3.60 17.62 -13.52
C TRP A 357 4.19 16.32 -14.06
N LEU A 358 5.24 16.46 -14.87
CA LEU A 358 6.12 15.37 -15.25
C LEU A 358 7.51 15.63 -14.69
N VAL A 359 8.07 14.67 -13.98
CA VAL A 359 9.48 14.67 -13.57
C VAL A 359 10.18 13.52 -14.29
N SER A 360 11.13 13.86 -15.15
CA SER A 360 11.89 12.90 -15.96
C SER A 360 13.30 12.79 -15.43
N PHE A 361 13.70 11.56 -15.10
CA PHE A 361 15.06 11.26 -14.70
C PHE A 361 15.92 10.89 -15.92
N SER A 362 17.23 11.08 -15.78
CA SER A 362 18.21 10.57 -16.73
C SER A 362 18.12 9.03 -16.84
N GLU A 363 18.84 8.44 -17.79
CA GLU A 363 18.89 7.00 -17.92
C GLU A 363 19.52 6.35 -16.69
N LEU A 364 18.72 5.62 -15.91
CA LEU A 364 19.16 4.96 -14.70
C LEU A 364 19.62 3.53 -15.01
N ALA A 365 20.86 3.20 -14.63
CA ALA A 365 21.43 1.86 -14.78
C ALA A 365 21.02 0.93 -13.61
N ILE A 366 19.72 0.81 -13.38
CA ILE A 366 19.14 0.06 -12.27
C ILE A 366 18.29 -1.11 -12.74
N ASP A 367 18.24 -2.17 -11.94
CA ASP A 367 17.25 -3.21 -12.15
C ASP A 367 15.85 -2.62 -11.90
N ARG A 368 14.83 -3.05 -12.65
CA ARG A 368 13.44 -2.56 -12.49
C ARG A 368 12.97 -2.62 -11.04
N ASP A 369 13.34 -3.69 -10.33
CA ASP A 369 13.00 -3.90 -8.93
C ASP A 369 13.80 -3.02 -7.96
N GLY A 370 14.74 -2.21 -8.45
CA GLY A 370 15.55 -1.28 -7.68
C GLY A 370 14.92 0.09 -7.49
N ILE A 371 13.85 0.44 -8.20
CA ILE A 371 13.16 1.73 -8.03
C ILE A 371 11.98 1.57 -7.07
N ARG A 372 11.91 2.41 -6.05
CA ARG A 372 10.72 2.59 -5.21
C ARG A 372 10.38 4.06 -5.16
N VAL A 373 9.12 4.37 -5.31
CA VAL A 373 8.60 5.74 -5.23
C VAL A 373 7.47 5.69 -4.22
N ASN A 374 7.59 6.45 -3.15
CA ASN A 374 6.58 6.49 -2.10
C ASN A 374 6.33 7.94 -1.72
N CYS A 375 5.12 8.21 -1.26
CA CYS A 375 4.76 9.47 -0.65
C CYS A 375 5.05 9.33 0.85
N ILE A 376 5.64 10.35 1.48
CA ILE A 376 6.14 10.27 2.87
C ILE A 376 5.49 11.29 3.80
N GLY A 377 4.38 11.89 3.36
CA GLY A 377 3.71 12.98 4.07
C GLY A 377 4.27 14.35 3.69
N ASP A 378 3.65 15.38 4.24
CA ASP A 378 4.05 16.79 4.11
C ASP A 378 5.19 17.09 5.10
N LEU A 379 6.44 17.14 4.63
CA LEU A 379 7.60 17.40 5.49
C LEU A 379 7.91 18.90 5.66
N ASP A 380 7.45 19.75 4.75
CA ASP A 380 7.78 21.18 4.75
C ASP A 380 6.62 22.09 5.21
N GLY A 381 5.44 21.52 5.43
CA GLY A 381 4.25 22.17 5.98
C GLY A 381 3.44 22.95 4.93
N ASP A 382 3.47 22.52 3.67
CA ASP A 382 2.79 23.16 2.54
C ASP A 382 1.40 22.57 2.21
N ASP A 383 0.92 21.63 3.02
CA ASP A 383 -0.30 20.84 2.85
C ASP A 383 -0.29 19.95 1.57
N LEU A 384 0.88 19.61 1.03
CA LEU A 384 1.10 18.63 -0.04
C LEU A 384 2.03 17.52 0.46
N GLU A 385 1.80 16.27 0.04
CA GLU A 385 2.78 15.24 0.40
C GLU A 385 4.02 15.31 -0.49
N ASP A 386 5.14 15.06 0.15
CA ASP A 386 6.44 14.94 -0.46
C ASP A 386 6.70 13.49 -0.88
N ILE A 387 7.61 13.34 -1.83
CA ILE A 387 7.91 12.07 -2.47
C ILE A 387 9.33 11.66 -2.13
N VAL A 388 9.49 10.42 -1.65
CA VAL A 388 10.78 9.75 -1.59
C VAL A 388 10.94 8.80 -2.76
N ILE A 389 12.10 8.88 -3.39
CA ILE A 389 12.52 7.99 -4.47
C ILE A 389 13.74 7.24 -3.98
N THR A 390 13.62 5.93 -3.87
CA THR A 390 14.73 5.04 -3.54
C THR A 390 15.20 4.35 -4.80
N LEU A 391 16.45 4.58 -5.18
CA LEU A 391 17.11 3.94 -6.31
C LEU A 391 18.15 2.96 -5.79
N ILE A 392 17.98 1.68 -6.11
CA ILE A 392 18.87 0.60 -5.71
C ILE A 392 19.62 0.11 -6.95
N GLU A 393 20.86 0.55 -7.06
CA GLU A 393 21.82 0.07 -8.07
C GLU A 393 22.48 -1.21 -7.58
N ARG A 394 22.51 -2.25 -8.42
CA ARG A 394 23.28 -3.46 -8.16
C ARG A 394 24.42 -3.60 -9.16
N ASP A 395 25.64 -3.60 -8.64
CA ASP A 395 26.85 -3.97 -9.39
C ASP A 395 27.43 -5.28 -8.82
N GLY A 396 27.03 -6.39 -9.43
CA GLY A 396 27.38 -7.73 -8.95
C GLY A 396 26.77 -8.04 -7.58
N THR A 397 27.62 -8.21 -6.55
CA THR A 397 27.19 -8.44 -5.16
C THR A 397 27.03 -7.17 -4.35
N ASN A 398 27.41 -6.01 -4.88
CA ASN A 398 27.29 -4.73 -4.19
C ASN A 398 25.97 -4.07 -4.57
N ALA A 399 25.24 -3.59 -3.57
CA ALA A 399 24.09 -2.72 -3.77
C ALA A 399 24.45 -1.31 -3.28
N ARG A 400 24.14 -0.29 -4.09
CA ARG A 400 24.17 1.11 -3.68
C ARG A 400 22.73 1.60 -3.66
N THR A 401 22.39 2.34 -2.61
CA THR A 401 21.07 2.96 -2.48
C THR A 401 21.25 4.46 -2.54
N GLN A 402 20.55 5.11 -3.46
CA GLN A 402 20.35 6.55 -3.47
C GLN A 402 18.92 6.83 -3.01
N VAL A 403 18.76 7.88 -2.23
CA VAL A 403 17.46 8.34 -1.74
C VAL A 403 17.33 9.80 -2.15
N ILE A 404 16.30 10.09 -2.94
CA ILE A 404 15.96 11.42 -3.40
C ILE A 404 14.68 11.83 -2.69
N LEU A 405 14.71 12.98 -2.03
CA LEU A 405 13.52 13.63 -1.50
C LEU A 405 13.10 14.72 -2.48
N LEU A 406 11.86 14.65 -2.93
CA LEU A 406 11.25 15.61 -3.85
C LEU A 406 10.05 16.24 -3.14
N ALA A 407 10.21 17.51 -2.75
CA ALA A 407 9.09 18.28 -2.22
C ALA A 407 8.16 18.72 -3.35
N TYR A 408 6.84 18.59 -3.17
CA TYR A 408 5.91 18.95 -4.24
C TYR A 408 5.91 20.46 -4.51
N ALA A 409 5.98 21.29 -3.47
CA ALA A 409 6.11 22.75 -3.61
C ALA A 409 7.28 23.19 -4.49
N ASP A 410 8.36 22.40 -4.55
CA ASP A 410 9.57 22.76 -5.28
C ASP A 410 9.46 22.53 -6.80
N LEU A 411 8.46 21.78 -7.29
CA LEU A 411 8.34 21.44 -8.73
C LEU A 411 8.37 22.66 -9.64
N SER A 412 7.67 23.73 -9.27
CA SER A 412 7.66 24.98 -10.07
C SER A 412 9.02 25.66 -10.13
N ARG A 413 9.84 25.49 -9.09
CA ARG A 413 11.20 26.02 -9.06
C ARG A 413 12.15 25.12 -9.84
N LEU A 414 11.99 23.79 -9.75
CA LEU A 414 12.81 22.83 -10.47
C LEU A 414 12.61 22.96 -11.99
N ASP A 415 11.35 23.11 -12.44
CA ASP A 415 10.99 23.40 -13.83
C ASP A 415 11.74 24.63 -14.33
N GLN A 416 11.63 25.76 -13.60
CA GLN A 416 12.39 26.98 -13.94
C GLN A 416 13.90 26.79 -14.05
N LEU A 417 14.48 25.87 -13.28
CA LEU A 417 15.92 25.61 -13.26
C LEU A 417 16.39 24.70 -14.41
N ASP A 418 15.52 23.84 -14.95
CA ASP A 418 15.89 23.00 -16.10
C ASP A 418 15.94 23.75 -17.43
N GLY A 419 15.43 24.99 -17.44
CA GLY A 419 15.48 25.90 -18.59
C GLY A 419 14.17 25.97 -19.38
N SER A 420 13.15 25.23 -18.97
CA SER A 420 11.77 25.27 -19.45
C SER A 420 10.84 25.83 -18.37
N GLN A 421 9.68 26.35 -18.73
CA GLN A 421 8.59 26.57 -17.78
C GLN A 421 7.36 25.94 -18.40
N ASP A 422 7.35 24.62 -18.45
CA ASP A 422 6.35 23.82 -19.16
C ASP A 422 5.82 22.67 -18.31
N ARG A 423 6.07 22.71 -17.00
CA ARG A 423 5.69 21.70 -16.01
C ARG A 423 6.32 20.33 -16.26
N ARG A 424 7.47 20.31 -16.93
CA ARG A 424 8.24 19.10 -17.23
C ARG A 424 9.64 19.27 -16.68
N VAL A 425 9.83 18.79 -15.46
CA VAL A 425 11.12 18.81 -14.79
C VAL A 425 12.06 17.79 -15.42
N ASP A 426 13.10 18.24 -16.11
CA ASP A 426 14.22 17.40 -16.56
C ASP A 426 15.35 17.41 -15.53
N THR A 427 15.48 16.31 -14.78
CA THR A 427 16.49 16.24 -13.71
C THR A 427 17.91 16.18 -14.24
N SER A 428 18.13 15.80 -15.51
CA SER A 428 19.47 15.77 -16.11
C SER A 428 20.05 17.18 -16.30
N ALA A 429 19.18 18.19 -16.43
CA ALA A 429 19.58 19.59 -16.44
C ALA A 429 19.98 20.09 -15.04
N LEU A 430 19.42 19.48 -13.99
CA LEU A 430 19.65 19.84 -12.58
C LEU A 430 20.87 19.14 -11.98
N TRP A 431 21.12 17.89 -12.41
CA TRP A 431 22.23 17.05 -11.97
C TRP A 431 23.03 16.52 -13.18
N PRO A 432 23.84 17.38 -13.83
CA PRO A 432 24.52 17.03 -15.08
C PRO A 432 25.68 16.04 -14.93
N ASP A 433 26.10 15.74 -13.69
CA ASP A 433 27.25 14.89 -13.37
C ASP A 433 26.86 13.47 -12.88
N GLU A 434 25.57 13.10 -12.92
CA GLU A 434 25.09 11.73 -12.64
C GLU A 434 24.96 10.87 -13.90
#